data_AF-A0A3M2LD99-F1
#
_entry.id   AF-A0A3M2LD99-F1
#
_cell.length_a   1.000
_cell.length_b   1.000
_cell.length_c   1.000
_cell.angle_alpha   90.00
_cell.angle_beta   90.00
_cell.angle_gamma   90.00
#
_symmetry.space_group_name_H-M   'P 1'
#
loop_
_entity.id
_entity.type
_entity.pdbx_description
1 polymer ?
#
loop_
_entity_poly.entity_id
_entity_poly.type
_entity_poly.pdbx_seq_one_letter_code
_entity_poly.pdbx_strand_id
1 'polypeptide(L)'
;MLTLIGAVHAALGTVIWVTKDQDAELSFWFTAFGVAAITLGVSVIEVERARGYVTAPILAAIAVLTGFGLAFEPVSGFIIVLVPVAVGIRGWISR
;
A
#
# COMPACT_ATOMS: atom_id res chain seq x y z
N MET A 1 6.68 7.16 -0.86
CA MET A 1 5.26 7.60 -0.89
C MET A 1 4.33 6.51 -0.35
N LEU A 2 4.38 5.26 -0.86
CA LEU A 2 3.67 4.08 -0.32
C LEU A 2 3.86 3.88 1.19
N THR A 3 5.09 4.03 1.69
CA THR A 3 5.43 3.90 3.11
C THR A 3 4.73 4.93 3.99
N LEU A 4 4.63 6.17 3.50
CA LEU A 4 3.94 7.26 4.20
C LEU A 4 2.42 7.01 4.21
N ILE A 5 1.86 6.61 3.07
CA ILE A 5 0.43 6.29 2.93
C ILE A 5 0.06 5.14 3.86
N GLY A 6 0.84 4.06 3.86
CA GLY A 6 0.63 2.92 4.74
C GLY A 6 0.77 3.31 6.22
N ALA A 7 1.75 4.16 6.58
CA ALA A 7 1.94 4.62 7.95
C ALA A 7 0.74 5.42 8.47
N VAL A 8 0.19 6.29 7.62
CA VAL A 8 -1.03 7.05 7.94
C VAL A 8 -2.24 6.12 8.11
N HIS A 9 -2.41 5.11 7.24
CA HIS A 9 -3.51 4.15 7.35
C HIS A 9 -3.39 3.30 8.62
N ALA A 10 -2.19 2.82 8.94
CA ALA A 10 -1.95 2.05 10.17
C ALA A 10 -2.22 2.89 11.43
N ALA A 11 -1.80 4.17 11.44
CA ALA A 11 -2.06 5.08 12.54
C ALA A 11 -3.57 5.36 12.71
N LEU A 12 -4.28 5.66 11.61
CA LEU A 12 -5.72 5.87 11.62
C LEU A 12 -6.49 4.60 12.05
N GLY A 13 -6.11 3.42 11.54
CA GLY A 13 -6.70 2.15 11.96
C GLY A 13 -6.52 1.89 13.45
N THR A 14 -5.34 2.22 14.00
CA THR A 14 -5.07 2.13 15.45
C THR A 14 -5.96 3.08 16.25
N VAL A 15 -6.13 4.32 15.80
CA VAL A 15 -7.01 5.29 16.45
C VAL A 15 -8.46 4.81 16.45
N ILE A 16 -8.97 4.35 15.30
CA ILE A 16 -10.33 3.82 15.16
C ILE A 16 -10.55 2.61 16.07
N TRP A 17 -9.58 1.69 16.14
CA TRP A 17 -9.63 0.53 17.02
C TRP A 17 -9.74 0.92 18.51
N VAL A 18 -8.97 1.93 18.93
CA VAL A 18 -8.99 2.44 20.31
C VAL A 18 -10.29 3.16 20.64
N THR A 19 -10.83 3.95 19.70
CA THR A 19 -12.07 4.72 19.92
C THR A 19 -13.33 3.87 19.83
N LYS A 20 -13.28 2.68 19.22
CA LYS A 20 -14.43 1.78 18.97
C LYS A 20 -15.59 2.49 18.26
N ASP A 21 -15.29 3.51 17.47
CA ASP A 21 -16.26 4.41 16.85
C ASP A 21 -16.66 3.95 15.42
N GLN A 22 -16.22 2.75 15.01
CA GLN A 22 -16.51 2.13 13.72
C GLN A 22 -16.70 0.63 13.89
N ASP A 23 -17.29 0.01 12.85
CA ASP A 23 -17.39 -1.44 12.74
C ASP A 23 -16.01 -2.11 12.90
N ALA A 24 -15.95 -3.21 13.64
CA ALA A 24 -14.73 -3.95 13.90
C ALA A 24 -14.13 -4.54 12.61
N GLU A 25 -14.98 -4.92 11.65
CA GLU A 25 -14.57 -5.40 10.34
C GLU A 25 -13.87 -4.29 9.54
N LEU A 26 -14.47 -3.10 9.48
CA LEU A 26 -13.88 -1.95 8.79
C LEU A 26 -12.53 -1.55 9.42
N SER A 27 -12.46 -1.56 10.76
CA SER A 27 -11.24 -1.24 11.50
C SER A 27 -10.10 -2.24 11.23
N PHE A 28 -10.43 -3.52 11.13
CA PHE A 28 -9.49 -4.59 10.79
C PHE A 28 -8.93 -4.39 9.38
N TRP A 29 -9.80 -4.21 8.38
CA TRP A 29 -9.38 -4.08 6.99
C TRP A 29 -8.52 -2.83 6.75
N PHE A 30 -8.90 -1.70 7.38
CA PHE A 30 -8.14 -0.46 7.29
C PHE A 30 -6.71 -0.62 7.86
N THR A 31 -6.59 -1.32 8.98
CA THR A 31 -5.30 -1.59 9.64
C THR A 31 -4.45 -2.58 8.84
N ALA A 32 -5.05 -3.68 8.40
CA ALA A 32 -4.38 -4.72 7.61
C ALA A 32 -3.84 -4.15 6.29
N PHE A 33 -4.64 -3.32 5.61
CA PHE A 33 -4.21 -2.61 4.42
C PHE A 33 -3.05 -1.66 4.70
N GLY A 34 -3.13 -0.85 5.76
CA GLY A 34 -2.05 0.05 6.16
C GLY A 34 -0.73 -0.68 6.36
N VAL A 35 -0.74 -1.78 7.12
CA VAL A 35 0.45 -2.62 7.35
C VAL A 35 1.01 -3.21 6.06
N ALA A 36 0.14 -3.72 5.18
CA ALA A 36 0.57 -4.26 3.89
C ALA A 36 1.20 -3.18 3.00
N ALA A 37 0.61 -1.98 2.95
CA ALA A 37 1.11 -0.85 2.17
C ALA A 37 2.48 -0.34 2.68
N ILE A 38 2.69 -0.29 4.00
CA ILE A 38 4.02 0.04 4.58
C ILE A 38 5.04 -1.00 4.14
N THR A 39 4.73 -2.28 4.34
CA THR A 39 5.66 -3.38 4.10
C THR A 39 6.07 -3.46 2.63
N LEU A 40 5.11 -3.33 1.72
CA LEU A 40 5.38 -3.27 0.28
C LEU A 40 6.15 -1.99 -0.09
N GLY A 41 5.84 -0.86 0.52
CA GLY A 41 6.57 0.39 0.34
C GLY A 41 8.05 0.29 0.73
N VAL A 42 8.36 -0.31 1.89
CA VAL A 42 9.74 -0.59 2.32
C VAL A 42 10.40 -1.56 1.35
N SER A 43 9.71 -2.64 0.98
CA SER A 43 10.25 -3.65 0.06
C SER A 43 10.63 -3.05 -1.30
N VAL A 44 9.80 -2.14 -1.84
CA VAL A 44 10.11 -1.38 -3.07
C VAL A 44 11.39 -0.58 -2.90
N ILE A 45 11.51 0.21 -1.83
CA ILE A 45 12.67 1.07 -1.56
C ILE A 45 13.95 0.23 -1.45
N GLU A 46 13.94 -0.82 -0.64
CA GLU A 46 15.12 -1.65 -0.40
C GLU A 46 15.56 -2.39 -1.65
N VAL A 47 14.61 -2.97 -2.41
CA VAL A 47 14.92 -3.73 -3.62
C VAL A 47 15.37 -2.82 -4.76
N GLU A 48 14.72 -1.67 -4.94
CA GLU A 48 15.14 -0.66 -5.92
C GLU A 48 16.53 -0.12 -5.56
N ARG A 49 16.82 0.15 -4.28
CA ARG A 49 18.14 0.60 -3.84
C ARG A 49 19.22 -0.46 -4.07
N ALA A 50 18.91 -1.74 -3.83
CA ALA A 50 19.87 -2.83 -3.95
C ALA A 50 20.13 -3.26 -5.41
N ARG A 51 19.11 -3.16 -6.29
CA ARG A 51 19.17 -3.74 -7.65
C ARG A 51 19.00 -2.71 -8.77
N GLY A 52 18.56 -1.50 -8.44
CA GLY A 52 18.16 -0.44 -9.38
C GLY A 52 16.82 -0.68 -10.07
N TYR A 53 16.00 -1.63 -9.60
CA TYR A 53 14.67 -1.95 -10.11
C TYR A 53 13.85 -2.73 -9.09
N VAL A 54 12.52 -2.68 -9.21
CA VAL A 54 11.57 -3.47 -8.40
C VAL A 54 11.29 -4.80 -9.10
N THR A 55 11.20 -5.90 -8.33
CA THR A 55 10.96 -7.24 -8.90
C THR A 55 9.49 -7.46 -9.25
N ALA A 56 9.23 -8.32 -10.24
CA ALA A 56 7.88 -8.65 -10.68
C ALA A 56 6.95 -9.17 -9.55
N PRO A 57 7.41 -10.00 -8.59
CA PRO A 57 6.56 -10.40 -7.46
C PRO A 57 6.09 -9.24 -6.59
N ILE A 58 6.94 -8.23 -6.36
CA ILE A 58 6.58 -7.05 -5.57
C ILE A 58 5.54 -6.21 -6.33
N LEU A 59 5.75 -6.02 -7.64
CA LEU A 59 4.78 -5.32 -8.49
C LEU A 59 3.43 -6.04 -8.53
N ALA A 60 3.44 -7.37 -8.64
CA ALA A 60 2.23 -8.19 -8.64
C ALA A 60 1.48 -8.08 -7.29
N ALA A 61 2.19 -8.13 -6.16
CA ALA A 61 1.59 -7.97 -4.84
C ALA A 61 0.94 -6.58 -4.68
N ILE A 62 1.58 -5.52 -5.17
CA ILE A 62 1.00 -4.16 -5.13
C ILE A 62 -0.22 -4.07 -6.04
N ALA A 63 -0.19 -4.68 -7.24
CA ALA A 63 -1.32 -4.69 -8.16
C ALA A 63 -2.53 -5.42 -7.56
N VAL A 64 -2.33 -6.57 -6.93
CA VAL A 64 -3.39 -7.33 -6.23
C VAL A 64 -3.95 -6.52 -5.08
N LEU A 65 -3.09 -5.94 -4.23
CA LEU A 65 -3.53 -5.12 -3.10
C LEU A 65 -4.35 -3.90 -3.55
N THR A 66 -3.93 -3.27 -4.64
CA THR A 66 -4.64 -2.12 -5.22
C THR A 66 -5.99 -2.54 -5.79
N GLY A 67 -6.04 -3.65 -6.55
CA GLY A 67 -7.28 -4.18 -7.09
C GLY A 67 -8.28 -4.59 -6.01
N PHE A 68 -7.80 -5.22 -4.93
CA PHE A 68 -8.63 -5.58 -3.79
C PHE A 68 -9.29 -4.35 -3.16
N GLY A 69 -8.55 -3.30 -2.82
CA GLY A 69 -9.18 -2.14 -2.20
C GLY A 69 -10.03 -1.29 -3.13
N LEU A 70 -9.77 -1.30 -4.45
CA LEU A 70 -10.71 -0.70 -5.39
C LEU A 70 -12.06 -1.45 -5.44
N ALA A 71 -12.06 -2.76 -5.19
CA ALA A 71 -13.27 -3.58 -5.21
C ALA A 71 -14.06 -3.57 -3.90
N PHE A 72 -13.37 -3.43 -2.75
CA PHE A 72 -13.97 -3.67 -1.43
C PHE A 72 -13.89 -2.49 -0.45
N GLU A 73 -13.07 -1.47 -0.72
CA GLU A 73 -12.78 -0.38 0.23
C GLU A 73 -13.08 1.03 -0.35
N PRO A 74 -13.10 2.11 0.46
CA PRO A 74 -13.29 3.47 -0.03
C PRO A 74 -12.19 3.87 -1.03
N VAL A 75 -12.60 4.08 -2.27
CA VAL A 75 -11.78 4.32 -3.47
C VAL A 75 -10.65 5.37 -3.30
N SER A 76 -10.84 6.37 -2.42
CA SER A 76 -9.95 7.53 -2.29
C SER A 76 -8.53 7.21 -1.77
N GLY A 77 -8.37 6.21 -0.89
CA GLY A 77 -7.06 5.81 -0.36
C GLY A 77 -6.23 4.97 -1.35
N PHE A 78 -6.89 4.28 -2.26
CA PHE A 78 -6.29 3.27 -3.14
C PHE A 78 -5.78 3.83 -4.46
N ILE A 79 -6.41 4.86 -5.02
CA ILE A 79 -5.94 5.51 -6.25
C ILE A 79 -4.53 6.08 -6.09
N ILE A 80 -4.19 6.59 -4.89
CA ILE A 80 -2.89 7.23 -4.66
C ILE A 80 -1.73 6.22 -4.58
N VAL A 81 -2.05 4.93 -4.41
CA VAL A 81 -1.11 3.79 -4.48
C VAL A 81 -0.67 3.51 -5.92
N LEU A 82 -1.47 3.91 -6.92
CA LEU A 82 -1.12 3.77 -8.34
C LEU A 82 0.08 4.64 -8.74
N VAL A 83 0.33 5.75 -8.02
CA VAL A 83 1.46 6.65 -8.31
C VAL A 83 2.81 5.93 -8.17
N PRO A 84 3.15 5.31 -7.03
CA PRO A 84 4.40 4.56 -6.92
C PRO A 84 4.46 3.30 -7.80
N VAL A 85 3.33 2.68 -8.14
CA VAL A 85 3.29 1.60 -9.14
C VAL A 85 3.72 2.11 -10.51
N ALA A 86 3.16 3.23 -10.97
CA ALA A 86 3.51 3.83 -12.25
C ALA A 86 4.99 4.25 -12.31
N VAL A 87 5.52 4.79 -11.21
CA VAL A 87 6.96 5.14 -11.10
C VAL A 87 7.84 3.89 -11.16
N GLY A 88 7.49 2.82 -10.43
CA GLY A 88 8.24 1.56 -10.45
C GLY A 88 8.23 0.88 -11.83
N ILE A 89 7.10 0.90 -12.52
CA ILE A 89 6.98 0.37 -13.90
C ILE A 89 7.81 1.20 -14.88
N ARG A 90 7.80 2.53 -14.76
CA ARG A 90 8.63 3.40 -15.60
C ARG A 90 10.12 3.09 -15.44
N GLY A 91 10.58 2.78 -14.23
CA GLY A 91 11.95 2.34 -13.97
C GLY A 91 12.34 1.05 -14.72
N TRP A 92 11.38 0.14 -14.92
CA TRP A 92 11.57 -1.08 -15.71
C TRP A 92 11.70 -0.80 -17.22
N ILE A 93 10.86 0.09 -17.74
CA ILE A 93 10.82 0.44 -19.17
C ILE A 93 12.02 1.29 -19.59
N SER A 94 12.63 2.03 -18.66
CA SER A 94 13.75 2.94 -18.92
C SER A 94 15.14 2.27 -18.85
N ARG A 95 15.18 0.94 -18.67
CA ARG A 95 16.39 0.11 -18.76
C ARG A 95 16.54 -0.44 -20.18
#